data_AF-A0A944YJG3-F1
#
_entry.id   AF-A0A944YJG3-F1
#
_cell.length_a   1.000
_cell.length_b   1.000
_cell.length_c   1.000
_cell.angle_alpha   90.00
_cell.angle_beta   90.00
_cell.angle_gamma   90.00
#
_symmetry.space_group_name_H-M   'P 1'
#
loop_
_entity.id
_entity.type
_entity.pdbx_description
1 polymer ?
#
loop_
_entity_poly.entity_id
_entity_poly.type
_entity_poly.pdbx_seq_one_letter_code
_entity_poly.pdbx_strand_id
1 'polypeptide(L)' 'GEVIGTIAYLNALLIGSSRACFLGRTSYLSEVTKGIDERLQLAGISAQYNDHREYGNVIGVIEQLQNHG' A
#
# COMPACT_ATOMS: atom_id res chain seq x y z
N GLY A 1 -2.06 -11.95 -2.21
CA GLY A 1 -3.03 -10.93 -1.78
C GLY A 1 -3.46 -11.15 -0.35
N GLU A 2 -4.01 -12.33 -0.04
CA GLU A 2 -4.70 -12.62 1.22
C GLU A 2 -3.90 -12.28 2.49
N VAL A 3 -2.67 -12.78 2.64
CA VAL A 3 -1.84 -12.48 3.82
C VAL A 3 -1.52 -10.99 3.91
N ILE A 4 -1.17 -10.36 2.78
CA ILE A 4 -0.83 -8.93 2.71
C ILE A 4 -2.04 -8.08 3.12
N GLY A 5 -3.22 -8.36 2.57
CA GLY A 5 -4.46 -7.64 2.87
C GLY A 5 -4.90 -7.83 4.32
N THR A 6 -4.77 -9.03 4.88
CA THR A 6 -5.11 -9.30 6.28
C THR A 6 -4.24 -8.51 7.24
N ILE A 7 -2.92 -8.54 7.05
CA ILE A 7 -2.00 -7.76 7.90
C ILE A 7 -2.26 -6.26 7.72
N ALA A 8 -2.53 -5.80 6.49
CA ALA A 8 -2.80 -4.40 6.22
C ALA A 8 -4.06 -3.90 6.94
N TYR A 9 -5.20 -4.61 6.89
CA TYR A 9 -6.40 -4.12 7.59
C TYR A 9 -6.24 -4.23 9.11
N LEU A 10 -5.59 -5.27 9.65
CA LEU A 10 -5.36 -5.39 11.09
C LEU A 10 -4.54 -4.20 11.60
N ASN A 11 -3.49 -3.83 10.86
CA ASN A 11 -2.69 -2.67 11.18
C ASN A 11 -3.48 -1.37 11.02
N ALA A 12 -4.30 -1.24 9.98
CA ALA A 12 -5.15 -0.06 9.79
C ALA A 12 -6.13 0.12 10.96
N LEU A 13 -6.78 -0.96 11.41
CA LEU A 13 -7.65 -0.96 12.59
C LEU A 13 -6.87 -0.59 13.86
N LEU A 14 -5.67 -1.15 14.05
CA LEU A 14 -4.82 -0.87 15.21
C LEU A 14 -4.48 0.63 15.33
N ILE A 15 -4.22 1.30 14.21
CA ILE A 15 -3.85 2.72 14.18
C ILE A 15 -5.04 3.66 13.95
N GLY A 16 -6.26 3.12 13.84
CA GLY A 16 -7.47 3.92 13.55
C GLY A 16 -7.49 4.54 12.14
N SER A 17 -6.81 3.94 11.17
CA SER A 17 -6.82 4.38 9.77
C SER A 17 -7.93 3.70 8.98
N SER A 18 -8.58 4.46 8.09
CA SER A 18 -9.53 3.94 7.08
C SER A 18 -8.87 3.56 5.75
N ARG A 19 -7.55 3.77 5.62
CA ARG A 19 -6.80 3.61 4.37
C ARG A 19 -5.51 2.83 4.56
N ALA A 20 -5.18 1.99 3.58
CA ALA A 20 -3.90 1.31 3.46
C ALA A 20 -3.27 1.57 2.09
N CYS A 21 -2.02 2.01 2.06
CA CYS A 21 -1.28 2.31 0.83
C CYS A 21 -0.31 1.18 0.49
N PHE A 22 -0.29 0.74 -0.77
CA PHE A 22 0.56 -0.35 -1.22
C PHE A 22 1.58 0.14 -2.24
N LEU A 23 2.85 -0.15 -1.97
CA LEU A 23 3.99 0.17 -2.82
C LEU A 23 4.70 -1.12 -3.28
N GLY A 24 5.62 -0.97 -4.24
CA GLY A 24 6.45 -2.06 -4.76
C GLY A 24 5.80 -2.84 -5.90
N ARG A 25 6.65 -3.54 -6.67
CA ARG A 25 6.27 -4.23 -7.92
C ARG A 25 5.19 -5.30 -7.73
N THR A 26 5.17 -5.97 -6.59
CA THR A 26 4.19 -7.03 -6.29
C THR A 26 2.75 -6.51 -6.34
N SER A 27 2.54 -5.24 -6.00
CA SER A 27 1.22 -4.60 -6.06
C SER A 27 0.79 -4.22 -7.49
N TYR A 28 1.55 -4.56 -8.53
CA TYR A 28 1.10 -4.50 -9.94
C TYR A 28 0.42 -5.77 -10.42
N LEU A 29 0.59 -6.89 -9.72
CA LEU A 29 -0.03 -8.15 -10.09
C LEU A 29 -1.51 -8.09 -9.71
N SER A 30 -2.40 -8.16 -10.70
CA SER A 30 -3.86 -8.04 -10.53
C SER A 30 -4.44 -9.02 -9.52
N GLU A 31 -3.90 -10.23 -9.46
CA GLU A 31 -4.31 -11.31 -8.57
C GLU A 31 -3.86 -11.01 -7.13
N VAL A 32 -2.74 -10.30 -6.98
CA VAL A 32 -2.29 -9.83 -5.68
C VAL A 32 -3.19 -8.71 -5.19
N THR A 33 -3.47 -7.69 -6.01
CA THR A 33 -4.32 -6.56 -5.61
C THR A 33 -5.75 -7.01 -5.35
N LYS A 34 -6.31 -7.87 -6.19
CA LYS A 34 -7.63 -8.48 -5.94
C LYS A 34 -7.68 -9.15 -4.57
N GLY A 35 -6.70 -9.99 -4.26
CA GLY A 35 -6.66 -10.65 -2.94
C GLY A 35 -6.35 -9.71 -1.77
N ILE A 36 -5.79 -8.52 -2.01
CA ILE A 36 -5.65 -7.47 -0.99
C ILE A 36 -7.01 -6.81 -0.76
N ASP A 37 -7.63 -6.34 -1.84
CA ASP A 37 -8.88 -5.57 -1.81
C ASP A 37 -10.01 -6.38 -1.19
N GLU A 38 -10.14 -7.66 -1.53
CA GLU A 38 -11.09 -8.60 -0.91
C GLU A 38 -10.95 -8.67 0.61
N ARG A 39 -9.72 -8.59 1.15
CA ARG A 39 -9.51 -8.63 2.61
C ARG A 39 -9.78 -7.29 3.25
N LEU A 40 -9.36 -6.19 2.64
CA LEU A 40 -9.60 -4.85 3.18
C LEU A 40 -11.10 -4.52 3.25
N GLN A 41 -11.87 -4.97 2.26
CA GLN A 41 -13.33 -4.78 2.22
C GLN A 41 -14.05 -5.36 3.45
N LEU A 42 -13.56 -6.48 4.00
CA LEU A 42 -14.13 -7.10 5.21
C LEU A 42 -14.07 -6.18 6.44
N ALA A 43 -13.08 -5.27 6.47
CA ALA A 43 -12.85 -4.33 7.56
C ALA A 43 -13.24 -2.89 7.21
N GLY A 44 -13.85 -2.65 6.05
CA GLY A 44 -14.20 -1.30 5.60
C GLY A 44 -12.99 -0.40 5.31
N ILE A 45 -11.83 -1.00 5.01
CA ILE A 45 -10.59 -0.28 4.69
C ILE A 45 -10.49 -0.12 3.17
N SER A 46 -10.09 1.06 2.70
CA SER A 46 -9.80 1.28 1.28
C SER A 46 -8.32 1.12 0.95
N ALA A 47 -8.01 0.38 -0.11
CA ALA A 47 -6.66 0.36 -0.68
C ALA A 47 -6.37 1.65 -1.46
N GLN A 48 -5.10 2.05 -1.47
CA GLN A 48 -4.57 3.02 -2.42
C GLN A 48 -3.34 2.44 -3.13
N TYR A 49 -3.37 2.54 -4.46
CA TYR A 49 -2.29 2.19 -5.36
C TYR A 49 -1.95 3.42 -6.19
N ASN A 50 -0.70 3.88 -6.14
CA ASN A 50 -0.25 4.98 -6.99
C ASN A 50 0.40 4.45 -8.27
N ASP A 51 0.42 5.28 -9.30
CA ASP A 51 1.29 5.07 -10.46
C ASP A 51 2.76 5.20 -10.02
N HIS A 52 3.66 4.46 -10.68
CA HIS A 52 5.09 4.46 -10.37
C HIS A 52 5.41 3.97 -8.93
N ARG A 53 4.52 3.21 -8.30
CA ARG A 53 4.66 2.70 -6.92
C ARG A 53 5.83 1.76 -6.68
N GLU A 54 6.45 1.24 -7.74
CA GLU A 54 7.72 0.51 -7.72
C GLU A 54 8.93 1.40 -7.42
N TYR A 55 8.81 2.71 -7.68
CA TYR A 55 9.88 3.69 -7.49
C TYR A 55 9.75 4.50 -6.20
N GLY A 56 8.78 4.19 -5.33
CA GLY A 56 8.49 4.99 -4.13
C GLY A 56 9.72 5.32 -3.27
N ASN A 57 10.63 4.34 -3.09
CA ASN A 57 11.87 4.57 -2.33
C ASN A 57 12.82 5.55 -3.04
N VAL A 58 13.01 5.39 -4.35
CA VAL A 58 13.93 6.24 -5.13
C VAL A 58 13.40 7.67 -5.20
N ILE A 59 12.09 7.83 -5.41
CA ILE A 59 11.41 9.13 -5.38
C ILE A 59 11.65 9.83 -4.03
N GLY A 60 11.51 9.09 -2.92
CA GLY A 60 11.77 9.63 -1.59
C GLY A 60 13.23 10.08 -1.40
N VAL A 61 14.20 9.31 -1.88
CA VAL A 61 15.63 9.70 -1.80
C VAL A 61 15.91 10.95 -2.63
N ILE A 62 15.40 11.04 -3.85
CA ILE A 62 15.60 12.20 -4.73
C ILE A 62 15.00 13.46 -4.10
N GLU A 63 13.77 13.36 -3.56
CA GLU A 63 13.10 14.48 -2.88
C GLU A 63 13.93 15.00 -1.70
N GLN A 64 14.48 14.09 -0.89
CA GLN A 64 15.35 14.47 0.23
C GLN A 64 16.62 15.19 -0.24
N LEU A 65 17.28 14.72 -1.29
CA LEU A 65 18.49 15.36 -1.82
C LEU A 65 18.19 16.73 -2.45
N GLN A 66 17.02 16.90 -3.08
CA GLN A 66 16.64 18.17 -3.70
C GLN A 66 16.29 19.25 -2.67
N ASN A 67 15.70 18.86 -1.55
CA ASN A 67 15.18 19.79 -0.55
C ASN A 67 16.11 19.99 0.67
N HIS A 68 17.08 19.09 0.89
CA HIS A 68 17.96 19.12 2.06
C HIS A 68 19.43 18.77 1.74
N GLY A 69 19.78 18.62 0.46
CA GLY A 69 21.15 18.35 -0.01
C GLY A 69 21.98 19.60 -0.28
#